data_AF-A0A1Q7PB88-F1
#
_entry.id   AF-A0A1Q7PB88-F1
#
_cell.length_a   1.000
_cell.length_b   1.000
_cell.length_c   1.000
_cell.angle_alpha   90.00
_cell.angle_beta   90.00
_cell.angle_gamma   90.00
#
_symmetry.space_group_name_H-M   'P 1'
#
loop_
_entity.id
_entity.type
_entity.pdbx_description
1 polymer ?
#
loop_
_entity_poly.entity_id
_entity_poly.type
_entity_poly.pdbx_seq_one_letter_code
_entity_poly.pdbx_strand_id
1 'polypeptide(L)' 'MSRVGRAPIAIPKGVEVTVTGRTVEVKGPKGHLVRECHP' A
#
# COMPACT_ATOMS: atom_id res chain seq x y z
N MET A 1 -10.60 -15.35 9.52
CA MET A 1 -10.35 -13.89 9.46
C MET A 1 -9.02 -13.62 10.18
N SER A 2 -7.95 -13.37 9.43
CA SER A 2 -6.59 -13.26 9.99
C SER A 2 -6.43 -11.94 10.76
N ARG A 3 -5.71 -11.97 11.90
CA ARG A 3 -5.39 -10.77 12.68
C ARG A 3 -4.40 -9.84 11.97
N VAL A 4 -3.56 -10.40 11.08
CA VAL A 4 -2.52 -9.65 10.35
C VAL A 4 -3.11 -8.72 9.30
N GLY A 5 -4.06 -9.20 8.48
CA GLY A 5 -4.69 -8.37 7.45
C GLY A 5 -5.64 -7.29 7.98
N ARG A 6 -6.07 -7.40 9.25
CA ARG A 6 -6.94 -6.41 9.90
C ARG A 6 -6.15 -5.35 10.68
N ALA A 7 -4.84 -5.54 10.85
CA ALA A 7 -4.00 -4.58 11.54
C ALA A 7 -3.81 -3.33 10.67
N PRO A 8 -4.16 -2.12 11.17
CA PRO A 8 -3.94 -0.89 10.42
C PRO A 8 -2.44 -0.62 10.26
N ILE A 9 -2.05 -0.19 9.06
CA ILE A 9 -0.66 0.17 8.73
C ILE A 9 -0.57 1.71 8.73
N ALA A 10 0.32 2.26 9.55
CA ALA A 10 0.57 3.69 9.58
C ALA A 10 1.37 4.10 8.34
N ILE A 11 0.88 5.10 7.59
CA ILE A 11 1.57 5.64 6.42
C ILE A 11 2.56 6.71 6.91
N PRO A 12 3.88 6.52 6.70
CA PRO A 12 4.89 7.50 7.11
C PRO A 12 4.80 8.78 6.27
N LYS A 13 5.18 9.92 6.88
CA LYS A 13 5.17 11.22 6.20
C LYS A 13 6.13 11.21 5.00
N GLY A 14 5.64 11.66 3.83
CA GLY A 14 6.42 11.67 2.58
C GLY A 14 6.28 10.40 1.74
N VAL A 15 5.36 9.49 2.12
CA VAL A 15 4.94 8.37 1.27
C VAL A 15 3.52 8.62 0.78
N GLU A 16 3.33 8.62 -0.53
CA GLU A 16 2.04 8.75 -1.20
C GLU A 16 1.58 7.35 -1.63
N VAL A 17 0.36 6.98 -1.24
CA VAL A 17 -0.24 5.69 -1.56
C VAL A 17 -1.48 5.92 -2.40
N THR A 18 -1.48 5.38 -3.61
CA THR A 18 -2.61 5.46 -4.54
C THR A 18 -3.17 4.07 -4.74
N VAL A 19 -4.49 3.92 -4.54
CA VAL A 19 -5.19 2.66 -4.76
C VAL A 19 -6.11 2.82 -5.97
N THR A 20 -5.80 2.10 -7.05
CA THR A 20 -6.57 2.09 -8.30
C THR A 20 -7.14 0.69 -8.53
N GLY A 21 -8.37 0.48 -8.05
CA GLY A 21 -9.05 -0.81 -8.14
C GLY A 21 -8.33 -1.89 -7.33
N ARG A 22 -7.57 -2.76 -8.00
CA ARG A 22 -6.75 -3.82 -7.38
C ARG A 22 -5.26 -3.50 -7.35
N THR A 23 -4.85 -2.40 -7.95
CA THR A 23 -3.46 -1.98 -8.01
C THR A 23 -3.19 -0.99 -6.90
N VAL A 24 -2.12 -1.24 -6.14
CA VAL A 24 -1.63 -0.36 -5.09
C VAL A 24 -0.28 0.19 -5.54
N GLU A 25 -0.22 1.51 -5.71
CA GLU A 25 0.99 2.24 -6.00
C GLU A 25 1.48 2.95 -4.72
N VAL A 26 2.75 2.79 -4.40
CA VAL A 26 3.40 3.43 -3.27
C VAL A 26 4.59 4.23 -3.80
N LYS A 27 4.51 5.55 -3.71
CA LYS A 27 5.60 6.47 -4.05
C LYS A 27 6.25 6.95 -2.76
N GLY A 28 7.56 6.82 -2.66
CA GLY A 28 8.31 7.27 -1.49
C GLY A 28 9.70 7.78 -1.85
N PRO A 29 10.48 8.22 -0.85
CA PRO A 29 11.80 8.81 -1.07
C PRO A 29 12.81 7.84 -1.70
N LYS A 30 12.55 6.53 -1.64
CA LYS A 30 13.40 5.47 -2.19
C LYS A 30 12.96 4.96 -3.56
N GLY A 31 11.88 5.51 -4.13
CA GLY A 31 11.35 5.11 -5.44
C GLY A 31 9.86 4.82 -5.43
N HIS A 32 9.41 4.14 -6.47
CA HIS A 32 8.01 3.79 -6.73
C HIS A 32 7.84 2.26 -6.72
N LEU A 33 6.80 1.78 -6.03
CA LEU A 33 6.44 0.37 -5.97
C LEU A 33 5.00 0.19 -6.44
N VAL A 34 4.76 -0.76 -7.33
CA VAL A 34 3.43 -1.09 -7.82
C VAL A 34 3.17 -2.57 -7.55
N ARG A 35 2.04 -2.87 -6.91
CA ARG A 35 1.60 -4.25 -6.65
C ARG A 35 0.12 -4.43 -6.97
N GLU A 36 -0.20 -5.51 -7.66
CA GLU A 36 -1.57 -5.97 -7.87
C GLU A 36 -1.97 -6.91 -6.73
N CYS A 37 -3.11 -6.64 -6.09
CA CYS A 37 -3.68 -7.48 -5.06
C CYS A 37 -4.51 -8.62 -5.67
N HIS A 38 -4.31 -9.84 -5.16
CA HIS A 38 -5.11 -11.01 -5.53
C HIS A 38 -6.59 -10.82 -5.13
N PRO A 39 -7.56 -11.32 -5.91
CA PRO A 39 -8.99 -11.27 -5.59
C PRO A 39 -9.38 -11.90 -4.25
#